data_AF-A0A2M7Z4H9-F1
#
_entry.id   AF-A0A2M7Z4H9-F1
#
_cell.length_a   1.000
_cell.length_b   1.000
_cell.length_c   1.000
_cell.angle_alpha   90.00
_cell.angle_beta   90.00
_cell.angle_gamma   90.00
#
_symmetry.space_group_name_H-M   'P 1'
#
loop_
_entity.id
_entity.type
_entity.pdbx_description
1 polymer ?
#
loop_
_entity_poly.entity_id
_entity_poly.type
_entity_poly.pdbx_seq_one_letter_code
_entity_poly.pdbx_strand_id
1 'polypeptide(L)'
;TAAARSIENFVINDLSLWYIRRSRKRFKEAAATLNFVLLTLSKLTAPFIPFLSEKIYQRISYFPRWNLGNSVHLEDWPKGNKKLIDRKLERKMERVREIVSLTLAARAKAKIKIRQPLAGLQIANYELRNEPGLLELIKEEVNVKKIIFGRSLKLETKITPELKEEGMIREVIRNIQEMRKEAGFKPKDKILVRYFGNPALNEILKKNEKLISTEGKIKDFQLRKEKQIFDFEKTTKVDQENLWLAIKKI
;
A
#
# COMPACT_ATOMS: atom_id res chain seq x y z
N THR A 1 -22.56 -21.04 3.35
CA THR A 1 -22.99 -21.03 4.77
C THR A 1 -22.56 -19.74 5.45
N ALA A 2 -23.13 -19.37 6.59
CA ALA A 2 -22.74 -18.16 7.33
C ALA A 2 -21.27 -18.18 7.79
N ALA A 3 -20.76 -19.37 8.16
CA ALA A 3 -19.37 -19.56 8.54
C ALA A 3 -18.40 -19.24 7.39
N ALA A 4 -18.65 -19.75 6.18
CA ALA A 4 -17.82 -19.48 5.01
C ALA A 4 -17.77 -17.98 4.67
N ARG A 5 -18.92 -17.29 4.72
CA ARG A 5 -18.98 -15.82 4.49
C ARG A 5 -18.19 -15.03 5.54
N SER A 6 -18.19 -15.48 6.79
CA SER A 6 -17.42 -14.83 7.86
C SER A 6 -15.92 -14.96 7.64
N ILE A 7 -15.46 -16.14 7.21
CA ILE A 7 -14.05 -16.38 6.85
C ILE A 7 -13.66 -15.54 5.64
N GLU A 8 -14.48 -15.54 4.59
CA GLU A 8 -14.27 -14.74 3.38
C GLU A 8 -14.15 -13.25 3.71
N ASN A 9 -15.08 -12.72 4.52
CA ASN A 9 -15.06 -11.35 4.98
C ASN A 9 -13.75 -11.00 5.72
N PHE A 10 -13.29 -11.86 6.63
CA PHE A 10 -12.02 -11.67 7.32
C PHE A 10 -10.81 -11.69 6.35
N VAL A 11 -10.76 -12.66 5.44
CA VAL A 11 -9.65 -12.80 4.49
C VAL A 11 -9.55 -11.58 3.58
N ILE A 12 -10.68 -11.11 3.04
CA ILE A 12 -10.71 -9.97 2.12
C ILE A 12 -10.49 -8.67 2.89
N ASN A 13 -11.37 -8.38 3.86
CA ASN A 13 -11.46 -7.06 4.47
C ASN A 13 -10.42 -6.82 5.55
N ASP A 14 -9.96 -7.83 6.27
CA ASP A 14 -8.97 -7.64 7.34
C ASP A 14 -7.57 -8.05 6.88
N LEU A 15 -7.41 -9.31 6.47
CA LEU A 15 -6.09 -9.86 6.19
C LEU A 15 -5.49 -9.27 4.92
N SER A 16 -6.22 -9.26 3.80
CA SER A 16 -5.69 -8.83 2.50
C SER A 16 -5.60 -7.30 2.41
N LEU A 17 -6.75 -6.61 2.54
CA LEU A 17 -6.85 -5.18 2.29
C LEU A 17 -6.10 -4.33 3.32
N TRP A 18 -6.09 -4.73 4.58
CA TRP A 18 -5.49 -3.94 5.66
C TRP A 18 -4.16 -4.51 6.15
N TYR A 19 -4.13 -5.78 6.57
CA TYR A 19 -2.95 -6.35 7.20
C TYR A 19 -1.78 -6.55 6.23
N ILE A 20 -1.97 -7.34 5.17
CA ILE A 20 -0.90 -7.68 4.20
C ILE A 20 -0.45 -6.43 3.46
N ARG A 21 -1.39 -5.64 2.91
CA ARG A 21 -1.08 -4.42 2.15
C ARG A 21 -0.18 -3.48 2.95
N ARG A 22 -0.51 -3.24 4.23
CA ARG A 22 0.26 -2.34 5.11
C ARG A 22 1.57 -2.97 5.57
N SER A 23 1.58 -4.28 5.82
CA SER A 23 2.75 -4.97 6.36
C SER A 23 3.85 -5.25 5.34
N ARG A 24 3.63 -4.98 4.04
CA ARG A 24 4.64 -5.20 2.98
C ARG A 24 6.01 -4.58 3.28
N LYS A 25 6.04 -3.37 3.87
CA LYS A 25 7.30 -2.67 4.21
C LYS A 25 8.03 -3.34 5.38
N ARG A 26 7.29 -3.91 6.32
CA ARG A 26 7.79 -4.54 7.57
C ARG A 26 7.56 -6.06 7.59
N PHE A 27 7.65 -6.69 6.42
CA PHE A 27 7.20 -8.07 6.24
C PHE A 27 7.92 -9.05 7.18
N LYS A 28 9.20 -8.80 7.50
CA LYS A 28 9.97 -9.64 8.44
C LYS A 28 9.34 -9.69 9.84
N GLU A 29 8.84 -8.57 10.34
CA GLU A 29 8.18 -8.47 11.66
C GLU A 29 6.76 -9.04 11.61
N ALA A 30 6.03 -8.77 10.53
CA ALA A 30 4.64 -9.20 10.34
C ALA A 30 4.49 -10.68 9.96
N ALA A 31 5.56 -11.32 9.47
CA ALA A 31 5.52 -12.70 8.98
C ALA A 31 5.06 -13.70 10.05
N ALA A 32 5.45 -13.49 11.32
CA ALA A 32 5.08 -14.39 12.41
C ALA A 32 3.55 -14.43 12.62
N THR A 33 2.91 -13.26 12.70
CA THR A 33 1.45 -13.16 12.82
C THR A 33 0.75 -13.66 11.55
N LEU A 34 1.29 -13.36 10.37
CA LEU A 34 0.73 -13.87 9.12
C LEU A 34 0.75 -15.41 9.08
N ASN A 35 1.84 -16.03 9.50
CA ASN A 35 1.96 -17.49 9.56
C ASN A 35 0.94 -18.09 10.53
N PHE A 36 0.79 -17.51 11.72
CA PHE A 36 -0.22 -17.94 12.70
C PHE A 36 -1.64 -17.86 12.13
N VAL A 37 -1.97 -16.75 11.46
CA VAL A 37 -3.28 -16.54 10.83
C VAL A 37 -3.50 -17.54 9.70
N LEU A 38 -2.51 -17.76 8.83
CA LEU A 38 -2.64 -18.70 7.72
C LEU A 38 -2.78 -20.16 8.21
N LEU A 39 -2.04 -20.59 9.23
CA LEU A 39 -2.21 -21.91 9.84
C LEU A 39 -3.62 -22.08 10.41
N THR A 40 -4.11 -21.09 11.14
CA THR A 40 -5.45 -21.11 11.72
C THR A 40 -6.53 -21.11 10.64
N LEU A 41 -6.35 -20.31 9.58
CA LEU A 41 -7.25 -20.29 8.42
C LEU A 41 -7.26 -21.64 7.70
N SER A 42 -6.12 -22.29 7.50
CA SER A 42 -6.08 -23.63 6.90
C SER A 42 -6.94 -24.61 7.69
N LYS A 43 -6.84 -24.60 9.03
CA LYS A 43 -7.68 -25.45 9.89
C LYS A 43 -9.17 -25.13 9.76
N LEU A 44 -9.54 -23.84 9.80
CA LEU A 44 -10.94 -23.39 9.68
C LEU A 44 -11.54 -23.66 8.30
N THR A 45 -10.72 -23.62 7.25
CA THR A 45 -11.16 -23.78 5.87
C THR A 45 -11.10 -25.21 5.36
N ALA A 46 -10.42 -26.13 6.07
CA ALA A 46 -10.28 -27.53 5.68
C ALA A 46 -11.62 -28.23 5.36
N PRO A 47 -12.73 -27.99 6.10
CA PRO A 47 -14.03 -28.58 5.75
C PRO A 47 -14.65 -28.03 4.45
N PHE A 48 -14.23 -26.85 3.99
CA PHE A 48 -14.79 -26.19 2.80
C PHE A 48 -13.91 -26.35 1.55
N ILE A 49 -12.59 -26.27 1.71
CA ILE A 49 -11.59 -26.29 0.63
C ILE A 49 -10.41 -27.21 0.97
N PRO A 50 -10.65 -28.52 1.19
CA PRO A 50 -9.71 -29.43 1.84
C PRO A 50 -8.33 -29.51 1.18
N PHE A 51 -8.27 -29.55 -0.15
CA PHE A 51 -7.01 -29.62 -0.89
C PHE A 51 -6.18 -28.34 -0.80
N LEU A 52 -6.85 -27.18 -0.82
CA LEU A 52 -6.16 -25.88 -0.72
C LEU A 52 -5.66 -25.65 0.71
N SER A 53 -6.50 -25.95 1.71
CA SER A 53 -6.13 -25.87 3.13
C SER A 53 -4.93 -26.76 3.45
N GLU A 54 -4.93 -28.00 2.96
CA GLU A 54 -3.81 -28.93 3.12
C GLU A 54 -2.53 -28.37 2.48
N LYS A 55 -2.61 -27.90 1.24
CA LYS A 55 -1.46 -27.33 0.53
C LYS A 55 -0.87 -26.10 1.22
N ILE A 56 -1.73 -25.24 1.78
CA ILE A 56 -1.28 -24.06 2.55
C ILE A 56 -0.64 -24.50 3.86
N TYR A 57 -1.28 -25.43 4.58
CA TYR A 57 -0.80 -25.96 5.86
C TYR A 57 0.60 -26.58 5.73
N GLN A 58 0.78 -27.51 4.79
CA GLN A 58 2.07 -28.16 4.53
C GLN A 58 3.18 -27.15 4.22
N ARG A 59 2.89 -26.16 3.36
CA ARG A 59 3.89 -25.15 3.00
C ARG A 59 4.35 -24.30 4.17
N ILE A 60 3.54 -24.15 5.20
CA ILE A 60 3.89 -23.38 6.40
C ILE A 60 4.54 -24.28 7.46
N SER A 61 4.14 -25.55 7.56
CA SER A 61 4.69 -26.50 8.53
C SER A 61 6.16 -26.87 8.30
N TYR A 62 6.66 -26.76 7.07
CA TYR A 62 8.09 -26.92 6.77
C TYR A 62 9.00 -25.85 7.40
N PHE A 63 8.45 -24.81 8.06
CA PHE A 63 9.28 -23.87 8.83
C PHE A 63 9.65 -24.46 10.21
N PRO A 64 10.95 -24.62 10.53
CA PRO A 64 11.45 -25.41 11.67
C PRO A 64 11.09 -24.89 13.07
N ARG A 65 10.31 -23.81 13.18
CA ARG A 65 9.79 -23.28 14.45
C ARG A 65 8.53 -23.98 14.94
N TRP A 66 7.85 -24.75 14.09
CA TRP A 66 6.55 -25.33 14.40
C TRP A 66 6.59 -26.82 14.10
N ASN A 67 6.63 -27.65 15.15
CA ASN A 67 6.51 -29.12 15.03
C ASN A 67 5.03 -29.47 14.78
N LEU A 68 4.56 -29.18 13.56
CA LEU A 68 3.18 -29.35 13.12
C LEU A 68 2.94 -30.77 12.61
N GLY A 69 1.74 -31.32 12.83
CA GLY A 69 1.38 -32.67 12.42
C GLY A 69 1.40 -32.88 10.90
N ASN A 70 1.21 -34.13 10.47
CA ASN A 70 1.37 -34.55 9.07
C ASN A 70 0.29 -34.03 8.10
N SER A 71 -0.87 -33.57 8.58
CA SER A 71 -1.96 -33.05 7.72
C SER A 71 -2.88 -32.13 8.51
N VAL A 72 -3.44 -31.12 7.84
CA VAL A 72 -4.43 -30.22 8.46
C VAL A 72 -5.70 -30.96 8.89
N HIS A 73 -6.01 -32.08 8.25
CA HIS A 73 -7.21 -32.87 8.52
C HIS A 73 -7.10 -33.73 9.78
N LEU A 74 -5.89 -33.86 10.33
CA LEU A 74 -5.61 -34.57 11.58
C LEU A 74 -5.45 -33.60 12.77
N GLU A 75 -5.55 -32.30 12.53
CA GLU A 75 -5.37 -31.28 13.56
C GLU A 75 -6.65 -31.04 14.34
N ASP A 76 -6.48 -30.68 15.62
CA ASP A 76 -7.58 -30.22 16.45
C ASP A 76 -8.19 -28.92 15.92
N TRP A 77 -9.49 -28.77 16.17
CA TRP A 77 -10.21 -27.54 15.88
C TRP A 77 -9.58 -26.35 16.64
N PRO A 78 -9.29 -25.22 15.96
CA PRO A 78 -8.58 -24.11 16.59
C PRO A 78 -9.44 -23.45 17.68
N LYS A 79 -8.82 -23.24 18.85
CA LYS A 79 -9.45 -22.56 19.99
C LYS A 79 -9.01 -21.11 20.06
N GLY A 80 -9.99 -20.19 20.10
CA GLY A 80 -9.72 -18.75 20.23
C GLY A 80 -9.23 -18.38 21.63
N ASN A 81 -8.13 -17.65 21.72
CA ASN A 81 -7.63 -17.12 22.99
C ASN A 81 -8.32 -15.80 23.33
N LYS A 82 -9.26 -15.82 24.29
CA LYS A 82 -10.00 -14.62 24.73
C LYS A 82 -9.12 -13.48 25.22
N LYS A 83 -7.90 -13.75 25.72
CA LYS A 83 -6.97 -12.72 26.20
C LYS A 83 -6.37 -11.87 25.06
N LEU A 84 -6.36 -12.40 23.84
CA LEU A 84 -5.85 -11.68 22.66
C LEU A 84 -6.93 -10.85 21.96
N ILE A 85 -8.19 -10.94 22.41
CA ILE A 85 -9.31 -10.22 21.79
C ILE A 85 -9.41 -8.84 22.45
N ASP A 86 -9.01 -7.80 21.71
CA ASP A 86 -9.20 -6.42 22.12
C ASP A 86 -10.37 -5.77 21.37
N ARG A 87 -11.56 -5.86 21.97
CA ARG A 87 -12.80 -5.26 21.42
C ARG A 87 -12.75 -3.74 21.34
N LYS A 88 -11.97 -3.07 22.21
CA LYS A 88 -11.86 -1.61 22.19
C LYS A 88 -11.03 -1.17 20.99
N LEU A 89 -9.92 -1.88 20.72
CA LEU A 89 -9.10 -1.64 19.54
C LEU A 89 -9.85 -1.95 18.25
N GLU A 90 -10.60 -3.06 18.19
CA GLU A 90 -11.44 -3.40 17.02
C GLU A 90 -12.41 -2.27 16.66
N ARG A 91 -13.14 -1.72 17.64
CA ARG A 91 -14.05 -0.58 17.42
C ARG A 91 -13.33 0.68 16.94
N LYS A 92 -12.17 0.99 17.53
CA LYS A 92 -11.33 2.11 17.07
C LYS A 92 -10.86 1.90 15.64
N MET A 93 -10.47 0.69 15.27
CA MET A 93 -10.06 0.33 13.92
C MET A 93 -11.21 0.41 12.92
N GLU A 94 -12.42 -0.01 13.28
CA GLU A 94 -13.61 0.14 12.45
C GLU A 94 -13.86 1.62 12.13
N ARG A 95 -13.78 2.48 13.14
CA ARG A 95 -13.93 3.92 12.97
C ARG A 95 -12.83 4.55 12.14
N VAL A 96 -11.59 4.06 12.26
CA VAL A 96 -10.48 4.45 11.38
C VAL A 96 -10.80 4.10 9.92
N ARG A 97 -11.30 2.89 9.65
CA ARG A 97 -11.67 2.46 8.28
C ARG A 97 -12.78 3.32 7.69
N GLU A 98 -13.78 3.64 8.51
CA GLU A 98 -14.88 4.52 8.12
C GLU A 98 -14.36 5.92 7.73
N ILE A 99 -13.53 6.54 8.57
CA ILE A 99 -12.91 7.84 8.28
C ILE A 99 -12.11 7.80 6.99
N VAL A 100 -11.28 6.77 6.80
CA VAL A 100 -10.49 6.60 5.57
C VAL A 100 -11.40 6.48 4.35
N SER A 101 -12.44 5.65 4.41
CA SER A 101 -13.41 5.47 3.33
C SER A 101 -14.11 6.79 2.97
N LEU A 102 -14.66 7.50 3.97
CA LEU A 102 -15.31 8.80 3.78
C LEU A 102 -14.34 9.84 3.19
N THR A 103 -13.09 9.82 3.64
CA THR A 103 -12.10 10.78 3.16
C THR A 103 -11.69 10.49 1.71
N LEU A 104 -11.48 9.22 1.36
CA LEU A 104 -11.20 8.81 -0.02
C LEU A 104 -12.38 9.16 -0.95
N ALA A 105 -13.62 8.98 -0.49
CA ALA A 105 -14.81 9.42 -1.21
C ALA A 105 -14.84 10.94 -1.40
N ALA A 106 -14.52 11.73 -0.36
CA ALA A 106 -14.41 13.18 -0.45
C ALA A 106 -13.32 13.62 -1.44
N ARG A 107 -12.17 12.94 -1.47
CA ARG A 107 -11.09 13.18 -2.44
C ARG A 107 -11.54 12.89 -3.87
N ALA A 108 -12.25 11.79 -4.08
CA ALA A 108 -12.80 11.42 -5.38
C ALA A 108 -13.80 12.48 -5.88
N LYS A 109 -14.69 12.98 -5.01
CA LYS A 109 -15.61 14.09 -5.33
C LYS A 109 -14.86 15.37 -5.71
N ALA A 110 -13.77 15.69 -5.01
CA ALA A 110 -12.91 16.82 -5.32
C ALA A 110 -11.95 16.58 -6.53
N LYS A 111 -12.00 15.40 -7.18
CA LYS A 111 -11.11 14.98 -8.27
C LYS A 111 -9.61 15.03 -7.91
N ILE A 112 -9.27 14.90 -6.62
CA ILE A 112 -7.88 14.91 -6.16
C ILE A 112 -7.36 13.48 -6.04
N LYS A 113 -6.38 13.12 -6.88
CA LYS A 113 -5.71 11.81 -6.83
C LYS A 113 -5.08 11.55 -5.45
N ILE A 114 -5.15 10.33 -4.93
CA ILE A 114 -4.58 9.95 -3.60
C ILE A 114 -3.06 10.23 -3.52
N ARG A 115 -2.36 10.11 -4.66
CA ARG A 115 -0.90 10.37 -4.75
C ARG A 115 -0.52 11.81 -4.41
N GLN A 116 -1.42 12.76 -4.62
CA GLN A 116 -1.22 14.15 -4.25
C GLN A 116 -1.32 14.28 -2.72
N PRO A 117 -0.24 14.58 -1.99
CA PRO A 117 -0.34 14.83 -0.56
C PRO A 117 -1.16 16.09 -0.31
N LEU A 118 -1.99 16.07 0.74
CA LEU A 118 -2.74 17.24 1.22
C LEU A 118 -2.16 17.75 2.54
N ALA A 119 -2.31 19.05 2.79
CA ALA A 119 -1.80 19.69 4.00
C ALA A 119 -2.49 19.15 5.26
N GLY A 120 -3.83 19.08 5.24
CA GLY A 120 -4.62 18.74 6.41
C GLY A 120 -5.88 17.94 6.10
N LEU A 121 -6.26 17.10 7.06
CA LEU A 121 -7.57 16.48 7.17
C LEU A 121 -8.20 16.89 8.49
N GLN A 122 -9.40 17.45 8.44
CA GLN A 122 -10.22 17.67 9.62
C GLN A 122 -11.11 16.44 9.85
N ILE A 123 -11.15 15.91 11.08
CA ILE A 123 -12.03 14.80 11.46
C ILE A 123 -12.92 15.16 12.66
N ALA A 124 -14.14 14.62 12.65
CA ALA A 124 -15.12 14.73 13.73
C ALA A 124 -15.12 13.49 14.63
N ASN A 125 -13.93 13.09 15.10
CA ASN A 125 -13.81 11.96 16.00
C ASN A 125 -12.74 12.20 17.07
N TYR A 126 -13.19 12.59 18.26
CA TYR A 126 -12.30 12.88 19.39
C TYR A 126 -11.78 11.63 20.10
N GLU A 127 -12.38 10.44 19.89
CA GLU A 127 -11.93 9.20 20.53
C GLU A 127 -10.53 8.77 20.08
N LEU A 128 -10.16 9.11 18.84
CA LEU A 128 -8.85 8.81 18.26
C LEU A 128 -7.78 9.85 18.65
N ARG A 129 -8.13 10.91 19.38
CA ARG A 129 -7.22 12.02 19.70
C ARG A 129 -6.01 11.58 20.50
N ASN A 130 -6.18 10.60 21.37
CA ASN A 130 -5.13 10.08 22.24
C ASN A 130 -4.47 8.81 21.69
N GLU A 131 -4.71 8.48 20.42
CA GLU A 131 -4.21 7.26 19.77
C GLU A 131 -3.26 7.60 18.62
N PRO A 132 -1.99 8.00 18.91
CA PRO A 132 -1.08 8.50 17.89
C PRO A 132 -0.83 7.48 16.77
N GLY A 133 -0.75 6.19 17.09
CA GLY A 133 -0.56 5.13 16.10
C GLY A 133 -1.74 4.96 15.13
N LEU A 134 -2.98 5.24 15.58
CA LEU A 134 -4.17 5.19 14.71
C LEU A 134 -4.30 6.47 13.86
N LEU A 135 -3.89 7.62 14.40
CA LEU A 135 -3.85 8.86 13.62
C LEU A 135 -2.79 8.79 12.52
N GLU A 136 -1.62 8.23 12.82
CA GLU A 136 -0.59 7.99 11.82
C GLU A 136 -1.07 7.04 10.73
N LEU A 137 -1.80 5.98 11.10
CA LEU A 137 -2.45 5.09 10.15
C LEU A 137 -3.38 5.87 9.19
N ILE A 138 -4.26 6.73 9.71
CA ILE A 138 -5.16 7.53 8.86
C ILE A 138 -4.35 8.43 7.91
N LYS A 139 -3.28 9.06 8.42
CA LYS A 139 -2.41 9.94 7.63
C LYS A 139 -1.76 9.20 6.46
N GLU A 140 -1.25 8.00 6.71
CA GLU A 140 -0.63 7.16 5.68
C GLU A 140 -1.62 6.74 4.61
N GLU A 141 -2.83 6.32 5.00
CA GLU A 141 -3.84 5.80 4.08
C GLU A 141 -4.46 6.88 3.19
N VAL A 142 -4.71 8.06 3.75
CA VAL A 142 -5.31 9.18 3.00
C VAL A 142 -4.25 10.07 2.34
N ASN A 143 -2.98 9.91 2.73
CA ASN A 143 -1.85 10.73 2.31
C ASN A 143 -2.04 12.22 2.66
N VAL A 144 -2.08 12.50 3.97
CA VAL A 144 -2.20 13.87 4.52
C VAL A 144 -1.10 14.15 5.54
N LYS A 145 -0.62 15.40 5.60
CA LYS A 145 0.50 15.78 6.49
C LYS A 145 0.05 15.98 7.94
N LYS A 146 -1.15 16.52 8.17
CA LYS A 146 -1.68 16.80 9.51
C LYS A 146 -3.15 16.37 9.64
N ILE A 147 -3.55 15.99 10.85
CA ILE A 147 -4.95 15.76 11.22
C ILE A 147 -5.34 16.82 12.25
N ILE A 148 -6.47 17.49 12.01
CA ILE A 148 -7.06 18.49 12.90
C ILE A 148 -8.42 17.96 13.36
N PHE A 149 -8.77 18.18 14.62
CA PHE A 149 -10.08 17.78 15.14
C PHE A 149 -11.05 18.95 15.05
N GLY A 150 -12.27 18.68 14.57
CA GLY A 150 -13.33 19.67 14.58
C GLY A 150 -14.70 19.04 14.37
N ARG A 151 -15.71 19.84 13.99
CA ARG A 151 -17.11 19.38 13.97
C ARG A 151 -17.50 18.49 12.79
N SER A 152 -16.75 18.49 11.70
CA SER A 152 -17.06 17.73 10.48
C SER A 152 -15.80 17.26 9.77
N LEU A 153 -15.95 16.28 8.87
CA LEU A 153 -14.88 15.86 7.97
C LEU A 153 -14.65 16.91 6.87
N LYS A 154 -13.46 17.51 6.81
CA LYS A 154 -13.10 18.49 5.78
C LYS A 154 -11.67 18.27 5.28
N LEU A 155 -11.48 18.42 3.98
CA LEU A 155 -10.17 18.34 3.33
C LEU A 155 -9.60 19.75 3.16
N GLU A 156 -8.33 19.93 3.50
CA GLU A 156 -7.60 21.13 3.11
C GLU A 156 -7.19 21.01 1.64
N THR A 157 -7.95 21.67 0.77
CA THR A 157 -7.78 21.59 -0.70
C THR A 157 -6.73 22.56 -1.24
N LYS A 158 -6.20 23.47 -0.41
CA LYS A 158 -5.11 24.36 -0.80
C LYS A 158 -3.82 23.56 -0.92
N ILE A 159 -3.38 23.32 -2.16
CA ILE A 159 -2.13 22.63 -2.47
C ILE A 159 -1.03 23.70 -2.53
N THR A 160 -0.08 23.64 -1.60
CA THR A 160 1.12 24.47 -1.64
C THR A 160 2.06 24.00 -2.77
N PRO A 161 2.94 24.86 -3.29
CA PRO A 161 3.90 24.48 -4.33
C PRO A 161 4.72 23.22 -3.95
N GLU A 162 5.17 23.14 -2.70
CA GLU A 162 5.92 21.97 -2.18
C GLU A 162 5.11 20.66 -2.24
N LEU A 163 3.83 20.70 -1.84
CA LEU A 163 2.96 19.53 -1.91
C LEU A 163 2.68 19.14 -3.36
N LYS A 164 2.56 20.12 -4.26
CA LYS A 164 2.40 19.91 -5.69
C LYS A 164 3.60 19.18 -6.28
N GLU A 165 4.81 19.64 -5.98
CA GLU A 165 6.07 18.99 -6.37
C GLU A 165 6.15 17.54 -5.86
N GLU A 166 5.84 17.30 -4.58
CA GLU A 166 5.84 15.95 -4.00
C GLU A 166 4.82 15.02 -4.71
N GLY A 167 3.64 15.55 -5.04
CA GLY A 167 2.63 14.81 -5.80
C GLY A 167 3.08 14.45 -7.21
N MET A 168 3.75 15.38 -7.91
CA MET A 168 4.35 15.14 -9.22
C MET A 168 5.40 14.04 -9.16
N ILE A 169 6.32 14.11 -8.20
CA ILE A 169 7.38 13.11 -8.00
C ILE A 169 6.78 11.71 -7.82
N ARG A 170 5.77 11.58 -6.96
CA ARG A 170 5.09 10.29 -6.73
C ARG A 170 4.36 9.77 -7.97
N GLU A 171 3.80 10.67 -8.78
CA GLU A 171 3.18 10.30 -10.05
C GLU A 171 4.22 9.80 -11.07
N VAL A 172 5.38 10.45 -11.15
CA VAL A 172 6.51 10.02 -11.99
C VAL A 172 7.04 8.66 -11.54
N ILE A 173 7.29 8.46 -10.25
CA ILE A 173 7.73 7.17 -9.71
C ILE A 173 6.72 6.07 -10.06
N ARG A 174 5.41 6.32 -9.89
CA ARG A 174 4.39 5.35 -10.27
C ARG A 174 4.45 5.02 -11.76
N ASN A 175 4.54 6.02 -12.63
CA ASN A 175 4.59 5.80 -14.07
C ASN A 175 5.82 4.95 -14.44
N ILE A 176 6.98 5.22 -13.83
CA ILE A 176 8.18 4.39 -14.02
C ILE A 176 7.93 2.95 -13.54
N GLN A 177 7.32 2.73 -12.38
CA GLN A 177 7.01 1.37 -11.91
C GLN A 177 5.96 0.65 -12.77
N GLU A 178 5.01 1.37 -13.36
CA GLU A 178 4.06 0.82 -14.33
C GLU A 178 4.77 0.42 -15.61
N MET A 179 5.64 1.28 -16.15
CA MET A 179 6.48 0.96 -17.31
C MET A 179 7.37 -0.26 -17.05
N ARG A 180 7.94 -0.42 -15.84
CA ARG A 180 8.70 -1.63 -15.48
C ARG A 180 7.85 -2.90 -15.59
N LYS A 181 6.59 -2.85 -15.19
CA LYS A 181 5.68 -4.00 -15.27
C LYS A 181 5.27 -4.30 -16.70
N GLU A 182 4.93 -3.26 -17.47
CA GLU A 182 4.57 -3.36 -18.89
C GLU A 182 5.74 -3.93 -19.72
N ALA A 183 6.98 -3.53 -19.41
CA ALA A 183 8.20 -4.06 -20.02
C ALA A 183 8.65 -5.44 -19.47
N GLY A 184 7.91 -6.03 -18.52
CA GLY A 184 8.23 -7.35 -17.95
C GLY A 184 9.47 -7.38 -17.03
N PHE A 185 9.95 -6.23 -16.56
CA PHE A 185 11.15 -6.15 -15.72
C PHE A 185 10.88 -6.64 -14.29
N LYS A 186 11.87 -7.32 -13.70
CA LYS A 186 11.80 -7.76 -12.31
C LYS A 186 12.14 -6.61 -11.37
N PRO A 187 11.61 -6.58 -10.12
CA PRO A 187 11.92 -5.53 -9.14
C PRO A 187 13.41 -5.42 -8.75
N LYS A 188 14.21 -6.45 -9.05
CA LYS A 188 15.66 -6.49 -8.80
C LYS A 188 16.48 -5.92 -9.95
N ASP A 189 15.87 -5.74 -11.13
CA ASP A 189 16.56 -5.26 -12.31
C ASP A 189 16.97 -3.80 -12.13
N LYS A 190 18.17 -3.44 -12.57
CA LYS A 190 18.65 -2.05 -12.60
C LYS A 190 18.17 -1.42 -13.89
N ILE A 191 17.58 -0.22 -13.78
CA ILE A 191 17.07 0.52 -14.93
C ILE A 191 17.74 1.88 -15.04
N LEU A 192 17.98 2.30 -16.28
CA LEU A 192 18.21 3.67 -16.68
C LEU A 192 16.85 4.29 -17.01
N VAL A 193 16.64 5.51 -16.54
CA VAL A 193 15.46 6.30 -16.89
C VAL A 193 15.93 7.59 -17.54
N ARG A 194 15.32 7.92 -18.67
CA ARG A 194 15.44 9.21 -19.32
C ARG A 194 14.09 9.89 -19.30
N TYR A 195 14.11 11.19 -19.04
CA TYR A 195 12.90 12.00 -19.04
C TYR A 195 13.10 13.26 -19.87
N PHE A 196 12.01 13.76 -20.43
CA PHE A 196 11.96 15.05 -21.11
C PHE A 196 10.55 15.65 -20.99
N GLY A 197 10.45 16.83 -20.38
CA GLY A 197 9.18 17.56 -20.24
C GLY A 197 9.38 19.08 -20.35
N ASN A 198 8.43 19.83 -19.80
CA ASN A 198 8.49 21.29 -19.69
C ASN A 198 9.69 21.74 -18.82
N PRO A 199 10.40 22.84 -19.14
CA PRO A 199 11.45 23.42 -18.30
C PRO A 199 11.19 23.40 -16.79
N ALA A 200 10.00 23.85 -16.34
CA ALA A 200 9.64 23.87 -14.92
C ALA A 200 9.64 22.46 -14.29
N LEU A 201 9.08 21.49 -15.01
CA LEU A 201 9.02 20.09 -14.57
C LEU A 201 10.41 19.43 -14.59
N ASN A 202 11.26 19.79 -15.57
CA ASN A 202 12.63 19.29 -15.63
C ASN A 202 13.48 19.78 -14.45
N GLU A 203 13.31 21.03 -14.01
CA GLU A 203 14.00 21.55 -12.83
C GLU A 203 13.58 20.83 -11.55
N ILE A 204 12.27 20.62 -11.35
CA ILE A 204 11.74 19.88 -10.20
C ILE A 204 12.31 18.46 -10.16
N LEU A 205 12.34 17.77 -11.30
CA LEU A 205 12.87 16.41 -11.42
C LEU A 205 14.38 16.35 -11.20
N LYS A 206 15.14 17.32 -11.71
CA LYS A 206 16.59 17.43 -11.49
C LYS A 206 16.92 17.70 -10.02
N LYS A 207 16.18 18.60 -9.36
CA LYS A 207 16.34 18.90 -7.93
C LYS A 207 16.09 17.67 -7.04
N ASN A 208 15.16 16.81 -7.44
CA ASN A 208 14.73 15.64 -6.66
C ASN A 208 15.26 14.29 -7.18
N GLU A 209 16.29 14.30 -8.03
CA GLU A 209 16.86 13.11 -8.67
C GLU A 209 17.27 12.01 -7.66
N LYS A 210 17.90 12.40 -6.55
CA LYS A 210 18.35 11.46 -5.50
C LYS A 210 17.18 10.70 -4.86
N LEU A 211 16.09 11.42 -4.58
CA LEU A 211 14.87 10.86 -4.00
C LEU A 211 14.22 9.89 -4.97
N ILE A 212 14.04 10.30 -6.23
CA ILE A 212 13.45 9.48 -7.30
C ILE A 212 14.27 8.22 -7.53
N SER A 213 15.59 8.32 -7.53
CA SER A 213 16.49 7.19 -7.78
C SER A 213 16.42 6.15 -6.66
N THR A 214 16.33 6.61 -5.41
CA THR A 214 16.25 5.73 -4.23
C THR A 214 14.88 5.05 -4.12
N GLU A 215 13.78 5.82 -4.21
CA GLU A 215 12.44 5.26 -4.13
C GLU A 215 12.07 4.42 -5.36
N GLY A 216 12.52 4.85 -6.55
CA GLY A 216 12.28 4.16 -7.81
C GLY A 216 13.19 2.94 -8.05
N LYS A 217 14.27 2.79 -7.25
CA LYS A 217 15.36 1.83 -7.48
C LYS A 217 15.93 1.96 -8.90
N ILE A 218 16.24 3.20 -9.27
CA ILE A 218 16.77 3.59 -10.58
C ILE A 218 18.26 3.83 -10.42
N LYS A 219 19.06 3.33 -11.36
CA LYS A 219 20.52 3.50 -11.30
C LYS A 219 20.95 4.87 -11.82
N ASP A 220 20.22 5.40 -12.79
CA ASP A 220 20.54 6.65 -13.47
C ASP A 220 19.25 7.32 -13.97
N PHE A 221 19.02 8.57 -13.58
CA PHE A 221 17.81 9.33 -13.89
C PHE A 221 18.21 10.68 -14.48
N GLN A 222 18.27 10.77 -15.81
CA GLN A 222 18.82 11.95 -16.49
C GLN A 222 17.85 12.58 -17.48
N LEU A 223 17.94 13.90 -17.59
CA LEU A 223 17.31 14.68 -18.65
C LEU A 223 18.09 14.45 -19.96
N ARG A 224 17.51 13.78 -20.95
CA ARG A 224 18.16 13.62 -22.27
C ARG A 224 17.13 13.37 -23.37
N LYS A 225 17.37 13.98 -24.55
CA LYS A 225 16.49 13.94 -25.74
C LYS A 225 17.02 13.04 -26.88
N GLU A 226 18.13 12.32 -26.65
CA GLU A 226 18.87 11.62 -27.71
C GLU A 226 18.38 10.21 -28.03
N LYS A 227 18.59 9.82 -29.31
CA LYS A 227 18.35 8.50 -29.91
C LYS A 227 19.21 7.41 -29.28
N GLN A 228 18.79 6.87 -28.14
CA GLN A 228 19.20 5.52 -27.72
C GLN A 228 18.07 4.54 -28.01
N ILE A 229 18.40 3.28 -28.29
CA ILE A 229 17.41 2.19 -28.27
C ILE A 229 17.02 2.01 -26.81
N PHE A 230 15.80 2.45 -26.48
CA PHE A 230 15.15 2.21 -25.19
C PHE A 230 14.25 0.98 -25.31
N ASP A 231 14.14 0.23 -24.22
CA ASP A 231 13.30 -0.97 -24.20
C ASP A 231 11.82 -0.61 -24.14
N PHE A 232 11.49 0.55 -23.58
CA PHE A 232 10.11 1.03 -23.48
C PHE A 232 10.06 2.55 -23.32
N GLU A 233 9.16 3.20 -24.06
CA GLU A 233 8.94 4.65 -24.05
C GLU A 233 7.46 4.97 -23.85
N LYS A 234 7.15 6.03 -23.09
CA LYS A 234 5.77 6.46 -22.83
C LYS A 234 5.70 7.95 -22.57
N THR A 235 4.79 8.64 -23.24
CA THR A 235 4.41 10.00 -22.88
C THR A 235 3.26 9.94 -21.87
N THR A 236 3.47 10.53 -20.71
CA THR A 236 2.49 10.57 -19.62
C THR A 236 2.13 11.99 -19.25
N LYS A 237 0.89 12.23 -18.84
CA LYS A 237 0.47 13.54 -18.32
C LYS A 237 0.71 13.59 -16.82
N VAL A 238 1.60 14.48 -16.39
CA VAL A 238 1.86 14.79 -14.99
C VAL A 238 1.40 16.23 -14.79
N ASP A 239 0.40 16.43 -13.91
CA ASP A 239 -0.18 17.76 -13.65
C ASP A 239 -0.61 18.54 -14.91
N GLN A 240 -1.28 17.86 -15.85
CA GLN A 240 -1.72 18.42 -17.16
C GLN A 240 -0.58 18.72 -18.16
N GLU A 241 0.68 18.55 -17.77
CA GLU A 241 1.84 18.69 -18.65
C GLU A 241 2.29 17.34 -19.22
N ASN A 242 2.80 17.35 -20.45
CA ASN A 242 3.33 16.15 -21.08
C ASN A 242 4.76 15.89 -20.61
N LEU A 243 5.00 14.70 -20.08
CA LEU A 243 6.30 14.17 -19.71
C LEU A 243 6.58 12.91 -20.51
N TRP A 244 7.60 12.96 -21.35
CA TRP A 244 8.15 11.78 -22.00
C TRP A 244 9.08 11.06 -21.02
N LEU A 245 8.86 9.76 -20.86
CA LEU A 245 9.67 8.85 -20.05
C LEU A 245 10.14 7.69 -20.93
N ALA A 246 11.41 7.33 -20.80
CA ALA A 246 11.98 6.15 -21.43
C ALA A 246 12.77 5.33 -20.40
N ILE A 247 12.62 4.02 -20.46
CA ILE A 247 13.34 3.09 -19.60
C ILE A 247 14.18 2.12 -20.41
N LYS A 248 15.35 1.78 -19.86
CA LYS A 248 16.25 0.77 -20.40
C LYS A 248 16.82 -0.09 -19.28
N LYS A 249 16.82 -1.41 -19.46
CA LYS A 249 17.42 -2.36 -18.53
C LYS A 249 18.93 -2.41 -18.75
N ILE A 250 19.65 -2.55 -17.63
CA ILE A 250 21.10 -2.82 -17.59
C ILE A 250 21.32 -4.20 -16.99
#